data_AF-A0A959NWQ5-F1
#
_entry.id   AF-A0A959NWQ5-F1
#
_cell.length_a   1.000
_cell.length_b   1.000
_cell.length_c   1.000
_cell.angle_alpha   90.00
_cell.angle_beta   90.00
_cell.angle_gamma   90.00
#
_symmetry.space_group_name_H-M   'P 1'
#
loop_
_entity.id
_entity.type
_entity.pdbx_description
1 polymer ?
#
loop_
_entity_poly.entity_id
_entity_poly.type
_entity_poly.pdbx_seq_one_letter_code
_entity_poly.pdbx_strand_id
1 'polypeptide(L)'
;MKRILLALLIGILLANCADKNNEPTDLTNLEKAQGGNETKLEFIEEWNQLELTQTDDKYGEWGGDTDRILIYFNEKNIFADYSKYLGSKEPPMPPKENEKPKKWFEHKKLDYKIDSVKLNTYQLELIEKAIIELTKLRINSKSHPFSSEFVNSVISSDSSLILKNYQSNQWKSFQKLKKSIIDK
;
A
#
# COMPACT_ATOMS: atom_id res chain seq x y z
N MET A 1 -56.56 59.98 -25.30
CA MET A 1 -56.56 58.67 -24.60
C MET A 1 -55.50 57.78 -25.20
N LYS A 2 -54.35 57.60 -24.54
CA LYS A 2 -53.36 56.58 -24.90
C LYS A 2 -52.89 55.89 -23.62
N ARG A 3 -53.03 54.56 -23.62
CA ARG A 3 -52.89 53.68 -22.45
C ARG A 3 -51.42 53.43 -22.15
N ILE A 4 -51.09 53.49 -20.86
CA ILE A 4 -49.82 53.04 -20.29
C ILE A 4 -49.79 51.51 -20.40
N LEU A 5 -48.74 50.95 -21.00
CA LEU A 5 -48.47 49.52 -20.93
C LEU A 5 -47.10 49.32 -20.26
N LEU A 6 -47.16 48.81 -19.04
CA LEU A 6 -46.04 48.21 -18.33
C LEU A 6 -45.59 46.97 -19.11
N ALA A 7 -44.31 46.88 -19.45
CA ALA A 7 -43.67 45.63 -19.83
C ALA A 7 -42.50 45.38 -18.88
N LEU A 8 -42.70 44.40 -17.97
CA LEU A 8 -41.65 43.79 -17.18
C LEU A 8 -40.65 43.09 -18.13
N LEU A 9 -39.40 43.53 -18.13
CA LEU A 9 -38.29 42.77 -18.69
C LEU A 9 -37.54 42.08 -17.56
N ILE A 10 -37.80 40.77 -17.44
CA ILE A 10 -37.12 39.82 -16.58
C ILE A 10 -35.68 39.67 -17.10
N GLY A 11 -34.72 40.15 -16.31
CA GLY A 11 -33.30 39.94 -16.58
C GLY A 11 -32.91 38.50 -16.30
N ILE A 12 -32.66 37.73 -17.36
CA ILE A 12 -32.00 36.43 -17.28
C ILE A 12 -30.50 36.70 -17.14
N LEU A 13 -29.97 36.58 -15.92
CA LEU A 13 -28.54 36.50 -15.66
C LEU A 13 -28.03 35.15 -16.20
N LEU A 14 -27.49 35.16 -17.42
CA LEU A 14 -26.63 34.08 -17.90
C LEU A 14 -25.29 34.20 -17.16
N ALA A 15 -25.19 33.52 -16.02
CA ALA A 15 -23.92 33.23 -15.38
C ALA A 15 -23.12 32.32 -16.31
N ASN A 16 -22.14 32.92 -16.98
CA ASN A 16 -21.14 32.26 -17.80
C ASN A 16 -20.25 31.42 -16.87
N CYS A 17 -20.64 30.17 -16.58
CA CYS A 17 -19.72 29.18 -16.02
C CYS A 17 -18.75 28.78 -17.13
N ALA A 18 -17.65 29.52 -17.23
CA ALA A 18 -16.51 29.09 -18.01
C ALA A 18 -16.00 27.79 -17.41
N ASP A 19 -16.19 26.69 -18.13
CA ASP A 19 -15.51 25.41 -17.91
C ASP A 19 -14.00 25.68 -17.89
N LYS A 20 -13.42 25.70 -16.69
CA LYS A 20 -11.98 25.53 -16.52
C LYS A 20 -11.68 24.08 -16.81
N ASN A 21 -11.11 23.86 -17.99
CA ASN A 21 -10.44 22.62 -18.37
C ASN A 21 -9.72 22.00 -17.17
N ASN A 22 -10.06 20.75 -16.89
CA ASN A 22 -9.42 19.91 -15.89
C ASN A 22 -7.92 19.77 -16.24
N GLU A 23 -7.08 20.57 -15.59
CA GLU A 23 -5.67 20.24 -15.44
C GLU A 23 -5.56 18.99 -14.55
N PRO A 24 -4.68 18.03 -14.87
CA PRO A 24 -4.44 16.90 -14.01
C PRO A 24 -3.92 17.43 -12.67
N THR A 25 -4.56 17.02 -11.58
CA THR A 25 -4.17 17.38 -10.22
C THR A 25 -2.70 17.03 -10.03
N ASP A 26 -1.86 18.06 -9.97
CA ASP A 26 -0.42 17.93 -9.85
C ASP A 26 -0.07 17.33 -8.47
N LEU A 27 0.15 16.02 -8.46
CA LEU A 27 0.52 15.20 -7.30
C LEU A 27 1.92 15.51 -6.75
N THR A 28 2.67 16.44 -7.36
CA THR A 28 3.99 16.87 -6.87
C THR A 28 3.93 17.60 -5.51
N ASN A 29 2.76 18.07 -5.09
CA ASN A 29 2.61 18.75 -3.80
C ASN A 29 2.64 17.83 -2.58
N LEU A 30 2.52 16.50 -2.74
CA LEU A 30 2.75 15.55 -1.64
C LEU A 30 4.23 15.45 -1.24
N GLU A 31 5.16 15.76 -2.15
CA GLU A 31 6.61 15.70 -1.89
C GLU A 31 7.14 16.96 -1.21
N LYS A 32 6.42 18.09 -1.30
CA LYS A 32 6.80 19.36 -0.64
C LYS A 32 6.35 19.49 0.82
N ALA A 33 5.60 18.52 1.35
CA ALA A 33 5.20 18.50 2.77
C ALA A 33 6.31 17.98 3.72
N GLN A 34 7.48 17.57 3.19
CA GLN A 34 8.62 17.10 3.97
C GLN A 34 9.53 18.27 4.36
N GLY A 35 9.00 19.21 5.14
CA GLY A 35 9.78 20.19 5.88
C GLY A 35 10.04 19.70 7.31
N GLY A 36 11.19 19.06 7.55
CA GLY A 36 11.84 19.00 8.87
C GLY A 36 11.23 18.15 10.00
N ASN A 37 10.13 17.43 9.78
CA ASN A 37 9.62 16.51 10.81
C ASN A 37 10.33 15.16 10.72
N GLU A 38 10.88 14.68 11.85
CA GLU A 38 11.33 13.29 12.00
C GLU A 38 10.23 12.35 11.48
N THR A 39 10.53 11.52 10.49
CA THR A 39 9.62 10.44 10.06
C THR A 39 9.35 9.55 11.26
N LYS A 40 8.18 9.74 11.88
CA LYS A 40 7.68 8.86 12.94
C LYS A 40 6.51 8.06 12.39
N LEU A 41 6.71 6.76 12.28
CA LEU A 41 5.64 5.80 12.04
C LEU A 41 4.86 5.58 13.34
N GLU A 42 4.22 6.64 13.84
CA GLU A 42 3.60 6.68 15.18
C GLU A 42 2.50 5.62 15.37
N PHE A 43 1.87 5.20 14.27
CA PHE A 43 0.86 4.14 14.32
C PHE A 43 1.43 2.74 14.58
N ILE A 44 2.77 2.57 14.50
CA ILE A 44 3.48 1.34 14.89
C ILE A 44 3.83 1.47 16.38
N GLU A 45 2.82 1.26 17.22
CA GLU A 45 2.92 1.29 18.68
C GLU A 45 2.87 -0.13 19.29
N GLU A 46 2.94 -0.25 20.61
CA GLU A 46 2.99 -1.55 21.34
C GLU A 46 1.88 -2.53 20.93
N TRP A 47 0.73 -2.03 20.49
CA TRP A 47 -0.46 -2.83 20.16
C TRP A 47 -0.74 -2.96 18.67
N ASN A 48 0.14 -2.43 17.82
CA ASN A 48 -0.07 -2.47 16.38
C ASN A 48 1.20 -2.90 15.63
N GLN A 49 0.97 -3.70 14.60
CA GLN A 49 2.00 -4.21 13.72
C GLN A 49 1.67 -3.82 12.30
N LEU A 50 2.71 -3.66 11.49
CA LEU A 50 2.58 -3.37 10.07
C LEU A 50 3.20 -4.52 9.28
N GLU A 51 2.41 -5.12 8.39
CA GLU A 51 2.86 -6.18 7.51
C GLU A 51 2.97 -5.67 6.08
N LEU A 52 4.17 -5.75 5.51
CA LEU A 52 4.43 -5.51 4.09
C LEU A 52 4.66 -6.86 3.42
N THR A 53 3.92 -7.14 2.35
CA THR A 53 4.10 -8.38 1.58
C THR A 53 4.20 -8.09 0.09
N GLN A 54 5.12 -8.76 -0.59
CA GLN A 54 5.10 -8.86 -2.04
C GLN A 54 5.07 -10.34 -2.43
N THR A 55 4.21 -10.70 -3.37
CA THR A 55 4.25 -12.02 -4.00
C THR A 55 4.36 -11.88 -5.51
N ASP A 56 5.27 -12.62 -6.11
CA ASP A 56 5.32 -12.77 -7.57
C ASP A 56 4.21 -13.71 -8.11
N ASP A 57 4.13 -13.87 -9.43
CA ASP A 57 3.14 -14.69 -10.14
C ASP A 57 3.73 -15.99 -10.73
N LYS A 58 4.91 -16.40 -10.25
CA LYS A 58 5.70 -17.51 -10.82
C LYS A 58 4.94 -18.82 -11.02
N TYR A 59 3.89 -19.10 -10.23
CA TYR A 59 3.05 -20.29 -10.36
C TYR A 59 1.58 -19.98 -10.71
N GLY A 60 1.32 -18.84 -11.37
CA GLY A 60 0.03 -18.50 -11.95
C GLY A 60 -1.06 -18.27 -10.90
N GLU A 61 -2.19 -18.98 -11.03
CA GLU A 61 -3.36 -18.84 -10.14
C GLU A 61 -3.04 -19.10 -8.66
N TRP A 62 -2.01 -19.90 -8.37
CA TRP A 62 -1.57 -20.20 -7.02
C TRP A 62 -0.58 -19.15 -6.45
N GLY A 63 -0.30 -18.11 -7.23
CA GLY A 63 0.68 -17.08 -6.93
C GLY A 63 2.10 -17.62 -7.00
N GLY A 64 3.02 -16.89 -6.39
CA GLY A 64 4.44 -17.11 -6.53
C GLY A 64 5.21 -17.23 -5.23
N ASP A 65 6.47 -16.84 -5.22
CA ASP A 65 7.24 -16.71 -3.99
C ASP A 65 6.78 -15.44 -3.23
N THR A 66 6.63 -15.53 -1.91
CA THR A 66 6.17 -14.40 -1.07
C THR A 66 7.30 -13.91 -0.18
N ASP A 67 7.65 -12.64 -0.33
CA ASP A 67 8.45 -11.88 0.63
C ASP A 67 7.53 -11.19 1.64
N ARG A 68 7.82 -11.35 2.93
CA ARG A 68 7.07 -10.73 4.03
C ARG A 68 8.02 -10.01 4.98
N ILE A 69 7.68 -8.77 5.30
CA ILE A 69 8.32 -7.97 6.34
C ILE A 69 7.25 -7.61 7.37
N LEU A 70 7.38 -8.12 8.59
CA LEU A 70 6.54 -7.75 9.72
C LEU A 70 7.28 -6.73 10.57
N ILE A 71 6.68 -5.58 10.78
CA ILE A 71 7.25 -4.49 11.57
C ILE A 71 6.42 -4.35 12.85
N TYR A 72 7.10 -4.26 13.98
CA TYR A 72 6.46 -4.19 15.28
C TYR A 72 7.30 -3.39 16.25
N PHE A 73 6.64 -2.81 17.26
CA PHE A 73 7.30 -2.14 18.36
C PHE A 73 7.55 -3.14 19.50
N ASN A 74 8.74 -3.09 20.10
CA ASN A 74 9.03 -3.83 21.32
C ASN A 74 9.82 -2.95 22.28
N GLU A 75 9.24 -2.72 23.47
CA GLU A 75 9.72 -1.87 24.57
C GLU A 75 10.00 -0.41 24.17
N LYS A 76 11.06 -0.18 23.40
CA LYS A 76 11.57 1.16 23.04
C LYS A 76 12.02 1.26 21.58
N ASN A 77 12.02 0.17 20.84
CA ASN A 77 12.57 0.14 19.50
C ASN A 77 11.58 -0.53 18.55
N ILE A 78 11.66 -0.12 17.28
CA ILE A 78 10.93 -0.77 16.19
C ILE A 78 11.84 -1.86 15.62
N PHE A 79 11.26 -3.04 15.42
CA PHE A 79 11.92 -4.22 14.88
C PHE A 79 11.21 -4.67 13.60
N ALA A 80 11.92 -5.47 12.81
CA ALA A 80 11.32 -6.19 11.70
C ALA A 80 11.73 -7.67 11.68
N ASP A 81 10.76 -8.51 11.36
CA ASP A 81 10.98 -9.89 10.94
C ASP A 81 10.87 -9.96 9.42
N TYR A 82 11.82 -10.61 8.76
CA TYR A 82 11.73 -10.95 7.35
C TYR A 82 11.51 -12.45 7.17
N SER A 83 10.62 -12.81 6.26
CA SER A 83 10.36 -14.21 5.92
C SER A 83 10.10 -14.35 4.43
N LYS A 84 10.60 -15.44 3.84
CA LYS A 84 10.38 -15.81 2.45
C LYS A 84 9.68 -17.16 2.39
N TYR A 85 8.58 -17.22 1.65
CA TYR A 85 7.79 -18.42 1.44
C TYR A 85 7.82 -18.81 -0.04
N LEU A 86 8.16 -20.07 -0.35
CA LEU A 86 8.22 -20.57 -1.72
C LEU A 86 6.85 -21.00 -2.20
N GLY A 87 6.40 -20.44 -3.33
CA GLY A 87 5.19 -20.90 -3.99
C GLY A 87 5.32 -22.33 -4.53
N SER A 88 4.19 -22.89 -4.95
CA SER A 88 4.11 -24.20 -5.59
C SER A 88 3.09 -24.15 -6.73
N LYS A 89 3.23 -25.07 -7.68
CA LYS A 89 2.19 -25.34 -8.70
C LYS A 89 1.02 -26.14 -8.13
N GLU A 90 1.24 -26.80 -7.00
CA GLU A 90 0.20 -27.57 -6.32
C GLU A 90 -0.72 -26.64 -5.54
N PRO A 91 -2.05 -26.89 -5.56
CA PRO A 91 -2.98 -26.15 -4.73
C PRO A 91 -2.63 -26.31 -3.25
N PRO A 92 -2.89 -25.29 -2.41
CA PRO A 92 -2.73 -25.44 -0.97
C PRO A 92 -3.65 -26.55 -0.45
N MET A 93 -3.16 -27.35 0.48
CA MET A 93 -3.99 -28.36 1.14
C MET A 93 -5.19 -27.69 1.83
N PRO A 94 -6.38 -28.32 1.81
CA PRO A 94 -7.51 -27.82 2.56
C PRO A 94 -7.14 -27.71 4.06
N PRO A 95 -7.64 -26.68 4.76
CA PRO A 95 -7.37 -26.52 6.19
C PRO A 95 -7.90 -27.73 6.95
N LYS A 96 -7.14 -28.19 7.94
CA LYS A 96 -7.58 -29.29 8.80
C LYS A 96 -8.65 -28.81 9.78
N GLU A 97 -9.52 -29.72 10.19
CA GLU A 97 -10.49 -29.44 11.27
C GLU A 97 -9.73 -29.01 12.53
N ASN A 98 -10.11 -27.86 13.11
CA ASN A 98 -9.45 -27.19 14.24
C ASN A 98 -8.08 -26.53 13.96
N GLU A 99 -7.67 -26.39 12.70
CA GLU A 99 -6.49 -25.59 12.36
C GLU A 99 -6.81 -24.09 12.46
N LYS A 100 -5.88 -23.32 13.04
CA LYS A 100 -6.02 -21.86 13.04
C LYS A 100 -6.03 -21.34 11.59
N PRO A 101 -6.89 -20.37 11.26
CA PRO A 101 -6.86 -19.72 9.95
C PRO A 101 -5.44 -19.18 9.68
N LYS A 102 -4.88 -19.61 8.56
CA LYS A 102 -3.58 -19.18 8.07
C LYS A 102 -3.76 -18.15 6.97
N LYS A 103 -2.80 -17.24 6.84
CA LYS A 103 -2.72 -16.40 5.65
C LYS A 103 -2.36 -17.29 4.46
N TRP A 104 -2.81 -16.89 3.27
CA TRP A 104 -2.65 -17.70 2.06
C TRP A 104 -1.19 -18.11 1.77
N PHE A 105 -0.22 -17.24 2.08
CA PHE A 105 1.21 -17.53 1.92
C PHE A 105 1.79 -18.43 3.03
N GLU A 106 1.13 -18.60 4.17
CA GLU A 106 1.60 -19.48 5.26
C GLU A 106 1.31 -20.95 4.98
N HIS A 107 0.52 -21.26 3.94
CA HIS A 107 0.36 -22.61 3.41
C HIS A 107 1.57 -23.07 2.59
N LYS A 108 2.45 -22.13 2.21
CA LYS A 108 3.65 -22.36 1.43
C LYS A 108 4.81 -22.78 2.32
N LYS A 109 5.85 -23.37 1.72
CA LYS A 109 7.07 -23.74 2.42
C LYS A 109 7.86 -22.49 2.82
N LEU A 110 8.19 -22.35 4.09
CA LEU A 110 9.14 -21.33 4.57
C LEU A 110 10.55 -21.67 4.05
N ASP A 111 11.16 -20.75 3.30
CA ASP A 111 12.51 -20.86 2.75
C ASP A 111 13.54 -20.30 3.73
N TYR A 112 13.26 -19.08 4.19
CA TYR A 112 14.21 -18.22 4.87
C TYR A 112 13.49 -17.31 5.85
N LYS A 113 14.11 -17.06 7.01
CA LYS A 113 13.55 -16.23 8.07
C LYS A 113 14.67 -15.50 8.83
N ILE A 114 14.47 -14.22 9.09
CA ILE A 114 15.27 -13.40 10.01
C ILE A 114 14.30 -12.78 11.00
N ASP A 115 14.61 -12.89 12.28
CA ASP A 115 13.75 -12.36 13.35
C ASP A 115 14.43 -11.19 14.06
N SER A 116 13.62 -10.22 14.51
CA SER A 116 14.01 -9.15 15.42
C SER A 116 15.17 -8.27 14.94
N VAL A 117 15.15 -7.86 13.67
CA VAL A 117 16.09 -6.86 13.15
C VAL A 117 15.70 -5.48 13.65
N LYS A 118 16.51 -4.89 14.53
CA LYS A 118 16.30 -3.51 15.01
C LYS A 118 16.40 -2.54 13.84
N LEU A 119 15.35 -1.74 13.62
CA LEU A 119 15.26 -0.78 12.53
C LEU A 119 15.95 0.53 12.88
N ASN A 120 16.72 1.07 11.92
CA ASN A 120 17.32 2.40 12.01
C ASN A 120 16.50 3.43 11.23
N THR A 121 16.85 4.71 11.34
CA THR A 121 16.14 5.81 10.69
C THR A 121 16.01 5.63 9.18
N TYR A 122 17.08 5.18 8.51
CA TYR A 122 17.03 4.89 7.06
C TYR A 122 15.99 3.83 6.70
N GLN A 123 15.88 2.76 7.50
CA GLN A 123 14.90 1.71 7.27
C GLN A 123 13.47 2.19 7.55
N LEU A 124 13.28 3.04 8.57
CA LEU A 124 11.97 3.67 8.84
C LEU A 124 11.53 4.57 7.69
N GLU A 125 12.44 5.36 7.11
CA GLU A 125 12.14 6.14 5.91
C GLU A 125 11.77 5.25 4.71
N LEU A 126 12.43 4.09 4.54
CA LEU A 126 12.10 3.16 3.46
C LEU A 126 10.71 2.54 3.64
N ILE A 127 10.28 2.30 4.88
CA ILE A 127 8.92 1.85 5.18
C ILE A 127 7.91 2.92 4.77
N GLU A 128 8.10 4.17 5.21
CA GLU A 128 7.23 5.30 4.83
C GLU A 128 7.15 5.44 3.30
N LYS A 129 8.30 5.44 2.63
CA LYS A 129 8.40 5.51 1.16
C LYS A 129 7.68 4.33 0.50
N ALA A 130 7.77 3.13 1.04
CA ALA A 130 7.07 1.95 0.52
C ALA A 130 5.55 2.10 0.64
N ILE A 131 5.04 2.61 1.76
CA ILE A 131 3.61 2.86 1.95
C ILE A 131 3.12 3.93 0.97
N ILE A 132 3.85 5.05 0.86
CA ILE A 132 3.51 6.15 -0.06
C ILE A 132 3.53 5.67 -1.51
N GLU A 133 4.56 4.93 -1.91
CA GLU A 133 4.70 4.37 -3.26
C GLU A 133 3.49 3.47 -3.59
N LEU A 134 3.15 2.54 -2.69
CA LEU A 134 2.01 1.64 -2.89
C LEU A 134 0.68 2.40 -2.92
N THR A 135 0.53 3.44 -2.10
CA THR A 135 -0.66 4.31 -2.08
C THR A 135 -0.83 5.06 -3.41
N LYS A 136 0.25 5.69 -3.89
CA LYS A 136 0.28 6.36 -5.21
C LYS A 136 -0.06 5.36 -6.33
N LEU A 137 0.52 4.17 -6.29
CA LEU A 137 0.19 3.10 -7.25
C LEU A 137 -1.28 2.72 -7.18
N ARG A 138 -1.85 2.50 -5.98
CA ARG A 138 -3.25 2.12 -5.80
C ARG A 138 -4.22 3.19 -6.29
N ILE A 139 -3.96 4.47 -6.03
CA ILE A 139 -4.83 5.57 -6.46
C ILE A 139 -4.81 5.73 -7.99
N ASN A 140 -3.63 5.60 -8.61
CA ASN A 140 -3.45 5.86 -10.04
C ASN A 140 -3.67 4.64 -10.94
N SER A 141 -3.93 3.45 -10.37
CA SER A 141 -4.08 2.21 -11.12
C SER A 141 -5.54 1.82 -11.31
N LYS A 142 -5.86 1.39 -12.54
CA LYS A 142 -7.09 0.64 -12.77
C LYS A 142 -6.94 -0.75 -12.18
N SER A 143 -7.93 -1.19 -11.40
CA SER A 143 -7.96 -2.54 -10.84
C SER A 143 -8.04 -3.57 -11.97
N HIS A 144 -6.95 -4.28 -12.26
CA HIS A 144 -6.94 -5.45 -13.15
C HIS A 144 -6.58 -6.69 -12.32
N PRO A 145 -7.57 -7.53 -11.95
CA PRO A 145 -7.32 -8.65 -11.04
C PRO A 145 -6.70 -9.88 -11.72
N PHE A 146 -6.51 -9.88 -13.05
CA PHE A 146 -6.28 -11.12 -13.82
C PHE A 146 -4.88 -11.26 -14.46
N SER A 147 -3.96 -10.29 -14.29
CA SER A 147 -2.65 -10.36 -14.97
C SER A 147 -1.57 -9.50 -14.29
N SER A 148 -1.39 -9.64 -12.98
CA SER A 148 -0.35 -8.91 -12.25
C SER A 148 0.88 -9.77 -12.02
N GLU A 149 2.05 -9.31 -12.45
CA GLU A 149 3.33 -9.97 -12.12
C GLU A 149 3.57 -9.98 -10.60
N PHE A 150 3.02 -9.00 -9.87
CA PHE A 150 3.16 -8.90 -8.43
C PHE A 150 1.85 -8.53 -7.73
N VAL A 151 1.67 -9.13 -6.55
CA VAL A 151 0.69 -8.73 -5.54
C VAL A 151 1.43 -8.06 -4.39
N ASN A 152 1.23 -6.75 -4.26
CA ASN A 152 1.85 -5.92 -3.22
C ASN A 152 0.80 -5.59 -2.15
N SER A 153 1.16 -5.69 -0.87
CA SER A 153 0.27 -5.29 0.21
C SER A 153 0.97 -4.65 1.39
N VAL A 154 0.26 -3.71 2.02
CA VAL A 154 0.56 -3.12 3.33
C VAL A 154 -0.71 -3.29 4.16
N ILE A 155 -0.60 -3.96 5.31
CA ILE A 155 -1.73 -4.22 6.20
C ILE A 155 -1.31 -3.93 7.64
N SER A 156 -2.04 -3.06 8.33
CA SER A 156 -1.91 -2.91 9.78
C SER A 156 -2.70 -4.00 10.51
N SER A 157 -2.23 -4.43 11.68
CA SER A 157 -2.87 -5.52 12.43
C SER A 157 -4.27 -5.16 12.95
N ASP A 158 -4.50 -3.88 13.25
CA ASP A 158 -5.81 -3.33 13.59
C ASP A 158 -6.74 -3.15 12.38
N SER A 159 -6.25 -3.46 11.17
CA SER A 159 -6.96 -3.31 9.89
C SER A 159 -7.38 -1.88 9.55
N SER A 160 -6.87 -0.85 10.25
CA SER A 160 -7.14 0.55 9.94
C SER A 160 -6.49 1.00 8.63
N LEU A 161 -5.40 0.34 8.22
CA LEU A 161 -4.72 0.54 6.95
C LEU A 161 -4.64 -0.78 6.17
N ILE A 162 -5.31 -0.82 5.01
CA ILE A 162 -5.24 -1.94 4.07
C ILE A 162 -4.99 -1.40 2.67
N LEU A 163 -3.78 -1.60 2.16
CA LEU A 163 -3.39 -1.28 0.80
C LEU A 163 -3.06 -2.57 0.07
N LYS A 164 -3.73 -2.81 -1.06
CA LYS A 164 -3.46 -3.95 -1.95
C LYS A 164 -3.38 -3.45 -3.38
N ASN A 165 -2.33 -3.83 -4.08
CA ASN A 165 -2.12 -3.49 -5.48
C ASN A 165 -1.73 -4.75 -6.26
N TYR A 166 -2.39 -4.93 -7.41
CA TYR A 166 -2.21 -6.05 -8.34
C TYR A 166 -1.68 -5.47 -9.65
N GLN A 167 -0.39 -5.17 -9.72
CA GLN A 167 0.24 -4.61 -10.93
C GLN A 167 1.67 -5.09 -11.09
N SER A 168 2.15 -5.06 -12.34
CA SER A 168 3.55 -5.36 -12.71
C SER A 168 4.58 -4.32 -12.25
N ASN A 169 4.15 -3.26 -11.55
CA ASN A 169 5.07 -2.22 -11.13
C ASN A 169 5.94 -2.71 -9.96
N GLN A 170 7.26 -2.62 -10.14
CA GLN A 170 8.22 -2.94 -9.09
C GLN A 170 8.06 -1.97 -7.92
N TRP A 171 7.72 -2.52 -6.75
CA TRP A 171 7.67 -1.80 -5.48
C TRP A 171 9.10 -1.54 -4.97
N LYS A 172 9.76 -0.51 -5.50
CA LYS A 172 11.21 -0.31 -5.39
C LYS A 172 11.63 -0.06 -3.95
N SER A 173 10.86 0.72 -3.19
CA SER A 173 11.17 1.02 -1.80
C SER A 173 11.11 -0.23 -0.92
N PHE A 174 10.15 -1.13 -1.17
CA PHE A 174 10.08 -2.43 -0.50
C PHE A 174 11.29 -3.31 -0.82
N GLN A 175 11.74 -3.36 -2.08
CA GLN A 175 12.94 -4.12 -2.45
C GLN A 175 14.20 -3.60 -1.76
N LYS A 176 14.35 -2.27 -1.66
CA LYS A 176 15.46 -1.65 -0.92
C LYS A 176 15.38 -1.96 0.58
N LEU A 177 14.19 -1.88 1.17
CA LEU A 177 13.97 -2.22 2.58
C LEU A 177 14.35 -3.67 2.85
N LYS A 178 13.82 -4.61 2.05
CA LYS A 178 14.16 -6.03 2.12
C LYS A 178 15.67 -6.25 2.12
N LYS A 179 16.36 -5.70 1.11
CA LYS A 179 17.82 -5.83 1.00
C LYS A 179 18.53 -5.28 2.25
N SER A 180 18.12 -4.10 2.74
CA SER A 180 18.73 -3.50 3.92
C SER A 180 18.54 -4.29 5.22
N ILE A 181 17.50 -5.13 5.29
CA ILE A 181 17.22 -6.02 6.43
C ILE A 181 18.04 -7.31 6.32
N ILE A 182 18.17 -7.86 5.10
CA ILE A 182 18.91 -9.10 4.84
C ILE A 182 20.42 -8.90 4.95
N ASP A 183 20.95 -7.75 4.52
CA ASP A 183 22.40 -7.46 4.50
C ASP A 183 22.97 -7.09 5.89
N LYS A 184 22.19 -7.21 6.97
CA LYS A 184 22.60 -6.93 8.36
C LYS A 184 23.09 -8.19 9.05
#